data_AF-A0A4R7CXI8-F1
#
_entry.id   AF-A0A4R7CXI8-F1
#
_cell.length_a   1.000
_cell.length_b   1.000
_cell.length_c   1.000
_cell.angle_alpha   90.00
_cell.angle_beta   90.00
_cell.angle_gamma   90.00
#
_symmetry.space_group_name_H-M   'P 1'
#
loop_
_entity.id
_entity.type
_entity.pdbx_description
1 polymer ?
#
loop_
_entity_poly.entity_id
_entity_poly.type
_entity_poly.pdbx_seq_one_letter_code
_entity_poly.pdbx_strand_id
1 'polypeptide(L)'
;MQEVDKIKQKIVKKATVFETGGFKPEYTSTESWIGKVYLLKPFPLRPQPTRDDYPVWDGGGLTREMEVEILELERSGIIESYYDITENQYGHKLGGYPSFCQPGVYFGDNFEFVFQIASDDKARLNIVDSGTMYFAKNAITGEWIFYCDFY
;
A
#
# COMPACT_ATOMS: atom_id res chain seq x y z
N MET A 1 5.32 10.64 -24.61
CA MET A 1 5.12 9.18 -24.42
C MET A 1 6.40 8.47 -23.97
N GLN A 2 7.52 8.52 -24.72
CA GLN A 2 8.79 7.90 -24.27
C GLN A 2 9.32 8.43 -22.93
N GLU A 3 9.14 9.72 -22.62
CA GLU A 3 9.59 10.30 -21.34
C GLU A 3 8.74 9.84 -20.16
N VAL A 4 7.42 9.75 -20.36
CA VAL A 4 6.47 9.19 -19.39
C VAL A 4 6.83 7.74 -19.07
N ASP A 5 7.13 6.93 -20.10
CA ASP A 5 7.52 5.54 -19.88
C ASP A 5 8.83 5.43 -19.10
N LYS A 6 9.80 6.31 -19.38
CA LYS A 6 11.07 6.35 -18.63
C LYS A 6 10.84 6.65 -17.15
N ILE A 7 10.06 7.67 -16.81
CA ILE A 7 9.82 8.00 -15.40
C ILE A 7 9.04 6.88 -14.70
N LYS A 8 8.01 6.31 -15.35
CA LYS A 8 7.26 5.16 -14.79
C LYS A 8 8.18 3.98 -14.48
N GLN A 9 9.08 3.63 -15.40
CA GLN A 9 10.05 2.55 -15.18
C GLN A 9 11.04 2.84 -14.05
N LYS A 10 11.38 4.10 -13.79
CA LYS A 10 12.25 4.49 -12.66
C LYS A 10 11.58 4.32 -11.31
N ILE A 11 10.26 4.56 -11.22
CA ILE A 11 9.55 4.68 -9.93
C ILE A 11 8.66 3.48 -9.62
N VAL A 12 8.40 2.57 -10.57
CA VAL A 12 7.49 1.46 -10.35
C VAL A 12 8.09 0.41 -9.40
N LYS A 13 7.27 -0.11 -8.47
CA LYS A 13 7.59 -1.27 -7.65
C LYS A 13 6.58 -2.40 -7.87
N LYS A 14 7.05 -3.63 -7.63
CA LYS A 14 6.18 -4.81 -7.56
C LYS A 14 5.56 -4.88 -6.17
N ALA A 15 4.31 -5.30 -6.12
CA ALA A 15 3.60 -5.59 -4.88
C ALA A 15 2.77 -6.87 -5.03
N THR A 16 2.29 -7.38 -3.91
CA THR A 16 1.21 -8.38 -3.86
C THR A 16 0.08 -7.77 -3.08
N VAL A 17 -1.02 -7.49 -3.77
CA VAL A 17 -2.26 -7.01 -3.15
C VAL A 17 -3.05 -8.23 -2.69
N PHE A 18 -3.80 -8.09 -1.60
CA PHE A 18 -4.62 -9.16 -1.09
C PHE A 18 -6.08 -8.76 -1.12
N GLU A 19 -6.87 -9.53 -1.86
CA GLU A 19 -8.31 -9.41 -1.80
C GLU A 19 -8.87 -10.31 -0.71
N THR A 20 -9.65 -9.70 0.19
CA THR A 20 -10.42 -10.45 1.17
C THR A 20 -11.61 -11.12 0.48
N GLY A 21 -11.67 -12.44 0.56
CA GLY A 21 -12.74 -13.21 -0.03
C GLY A 21 -12.36 -14.66 -0.33
N GLY A 22 -13.38 -15.52 -0.38
CA GLY A 22 -13.22 -16.95 -0.58
C GLY A 22 -14.32 -17.72 0.11
N PHE A 23 -14.03 -18.98 0.46
CA PHE A 23 -14.95 -19.84 1.18
C PHE A 23 -15.31 -19.21 2.53
N LYS A 24 -16.60 -19.10 2.80
CA LYS A 24 -17.12 -18.77 4.13
C LYS A 24 -16.94 -20.03 4.99
N PRO A 25 -16.23 -19.98 6.14
CA PRO A 25 -16.11 -21.13 7.03
C PRO A 25 -17.50 -21.72 7.33
N GLU A 26 -17.64 -23.04 7.24
CA GLU A 26 -18.94 -23.72 7.41
C GLU A 26 -19.33 -23.84 8.89
N TYR A 27 -18.42 -23.49 9.80
CA TYR A 27 -18.59 -23.56 11.24
C TYR A 27 -18.86 -24.98 11.74
N THR A 28 -18.17 -25.97 11.15
CA THR A 28 -18.25 -27.37 11.56
C THR A 28 -17.37 -27.63 12.79
N SER A 29 -17.65 -28.70 13.54
CA SER A 29 -16.88 -29.07 14.75
C SER A 29 -15.43 -29.50 14.47
N THR A 30 -15.06 -29.62 13.19
CA THR A 30 -13.68 -29.91 12.75
C THR A 30 -12.91 -28.64 12.40
N GLU A 31 -13.57 -27.48 12.33
CA GLU A 31 -12.93 -26.19 12.10
C GLU A 31 -12.49 -25.55 13.44
N SER A 32 -11.40 -24.77 13.40
CA SER A 32 -10.83 -24.14 14.60
C SER A 32 -11.82 -23.17 15.25
N TRP A 33 -12.04 -23.36 16.55
CA TRP A 33 -13.11 -22.74 17.36
C TRP A 33 -12.70 -21.42 18.04
N ILE A 34 -11.45 -20.95 17.84
CA ILE A 34 -10.89 -19.76 18.49
C ILE A 34 -11.50 -18.42 18.01
N GLY A 35 -12.53 -18.42 17.15
CA GLY A 35 -13.11 -17.19 16.56
C GLY A 35 -14.43 -16.67 17.16
N LYS A 36 -14.98 -17.26 18.24
CA LYS A 36 -16.40 -17.08 18.57
C LYS A 36 -16.82 -15.78 19.28
N VAL A 37 -15.88 -14.85 19.56
CA VAL A 37 -16.17 -13.51 20.12
C VAL A 37 -15.21 -12.45 19.55
N TYR A 38 -15.32 -12.11 18.27
CA TYR A 38 -14.49 -11.04 17.69
C TYR A 38 -15.29 -10.08 16.81
N LEU A 39 -14.96 -8.78 16.91
CA LEU A 39 -15.38 -7.76 15.95
C LEU A 39 -14.88 -8.11 14.54
N LEU A 40 -13.77 -8.84 14.43
CA LEU A 40 -13.11 -9.30 13.22
C LEU A 40 -13.64 -10.67 12.76
N LYS A 41 -13.94 -10.79 11.47
CA LYS A 41 -14.30 -12.05 10.82
C LYS A 41 -13.08 -12.68 10.13
N PRO A 42 -12.80 -13.97 10.34
CA PRO A 42 -11.74 -14.65 9.61
C PRO A 42 -12.18 -14.87 8.16
N PHE A 43 -11.44 -14.27 7.23
CA PHE A 43 -11.58 -14.49 5.79
C PHE A 43 -10.24 -14.89 5.19
N PRO A 44 -10.22 -15.78 4.20
CA PRO A 44 -9.02 -16.01 3.43
C PRO A 44 -8.66 -14.75 2.62
N LEU A 45 -7.37 -14.50 2.52
CA LEU A 45 -6.80 -13.50 1.63
C LEU A 45 -6.32 -14.17 0.34
N ARG A 46 -6.73 -13.65 -0.80
CA ARG A 46 -6.28 -14.10 -2.12
C ARG A 46 -5.16 -13.18 -2.61
N PRO A 47 -3.93 -13.67 -2.78
CA PRO A 47 -2.84 -12.85 -3.29
C PRO A 47 -3.02 -12.56 -4.78
N GLN A 48 -2.83 -11.30 -5.16
CA GLN A 48 -2.79 -10.82 -6.53
C GLN A 48 -1.47 -10.07 -6.76
N PRO A 49 -0.50 -10.70 -7.44
CA PRO A 49 0.75 -10.02 -7.75
C PRO A 49 0.49 -8.89 -8.76
N THR A 50 0.99 -7.70 -8.47
CA THR A 50 1.00 -6.56 -9.39
C THR A 50 2.43 -6.13 -9.69
N ARG A 51 2.66 -5.71 -10.93
CA ARG A 51 3.94 -5.12 -11.35
C ARG A 51 3.95 -3.61 -11.22
N ASP A 52 2.78 -3.02 -11.03
CA ASP A 52 2.51 -1.61 -11.21
C ASP A 52 1.95 -1.05 -9.90
N ASP A 53 2.85 -0.75 -8.97
CA ASP A 53 2.55 0.04 -7.77
C ASP A 53 3.48 1.26 -7.73
N TYR A 54 2.87 2.44 -7.75
CA TYR A 54 3.54 3.73 -7.83
C TYR A 54 3.36 4.49 -6.50
N PRO A 55 4.30 5.35 -6.10
CA PRO A 55 4.14 6.10 -4.85
C PRO A 55 3.01 7.12 -4.93
N VAL A 56 2.35 7.39 -3.80
CA VAL A 56 1.48 8.56 -3.68
C VAL A 56 2.36 9.82 -3.80
N TRP A 57 1.86 10.87 -4.45
CA TRP A 57 2.56 12.17 -4.46
C TRP A 57 2.75 12.66 -3.03
N ASP A 58 3.94 13.14 -2.68
CA ASP A 58 4.31 13.50 -1.30
C ASP A 58 4.19 12.32 -0.29
N GLY A 59 4.18 11.08 -0.79
CA GLY A 59 4.11 9.85 0.01
C GLY A 59 5.48 9.27 0.41
N GLY A 60 6.57 10.01 0.20
CA GLY A 60 7.94 9.61 0.54
C GLY A 60 8.61 8.61 -0.42
N GLY A 61 7.95 8.24 -1.52
CA GLY A 61 8.48 7.28 -2.49
C GLY A 61 9.20 7.87 -3.70
N LEU A 62 9.21 9.20 -3.85
CA LEU A 62 9.88 9.94 -4.92
C LEU A 62 11.10 10.68 -4.36
N THR A 63 12.18 10.75 -5.14
CA THR A 63 13.27 11.70 -4.85
C THR A 63 12.91 13.08 -5.40
N ARG A 64 13.59 14.12 -4.89
CA ARG A 64 13.38 15.49 -5.38
C ARG A 64 13.65 15.62 -6.89
N GLU A 65 14.62 14.87 -7.41
CA GLU A 65 14.92 14.85 -8.84
C GLU A 65 13.76 14.24 -9.64
N MET A 66 13.16 13.16 -9.14
CA MET A 66 11.99 12.53 -9.77
C MET A 66 10.78 13.46 -9.74
N GLU A 67 10.54 14.16 -8.62
CA GLU A 67 9.46 15.14 -8.51
C GLU A 67 9.64 16.29 -9.52
N VAL A 68 10.88 16.80 -9.66
CA VAL A 68 11.18 17.83 -10.65
C VAL A 68 10.94 17.33 -12.07
N GLU A 69 11.40 16.12 -12.42
CA GLU A 69 11.15 15.51 -13.74
C GLU A 69 9.63 15.42 -14.02
N ILE A 70 8.82 14.98 -13.05
CA ILE A 70 7.37 14.87 -13.19
C ILE A 70 6.72 16.25 -13.38
N LEU A 71 7.12 17.24 -12.56
CA LEU A 71 6.60 18.60 -12.65
C LEU A 71 6.95 19.28 -13.98
N GLU A 72 8.10 18.95 -14.57
CA GLU A 72 8.46 19.42 -15.92
C GLU A 72 7.56 18.82 -17.00
N LEU A 73 7.16 17.53 -16.88
CA LEU A 73 6.19 16.92 -17.77
C LEU A 73 4.81 17.59 -17.67
N GLU A 74 4.37 17.94 -16.46
CA GLU A 74 3.12 18.70 -16.25
C GLU A 74 3.21 20.11 -16.86
N ARG A 75 4.29 20.85 -16.55
CA ARG A 75 4.49 22.23 -17.05
C ARG A 75 4.61 22.31 -18.57
N SER A 76 5.14 21.27 -19.21
CA SER A 76 5.24 21.17 -20.67
C SER A 76 3.95 20.71 -21.34
N GLY A 77 2.93 20.31 -20.55
CA GLY A 77 1.64 19.82 -21.06
C GLY A 77 1.70 18.40 -21.62
N ILE A 78 2.73 17.61 -21.28
CA ILE A 78 2.84 16.20 -21.70
C ILE A 78 1.89 15.31 -20.88
N ILE A 79 1.67 15.67 -19.62
CA ILE A 79 0.67 15.08 -18.72
C ILE A 79 -0.12 16.22 -18.07
N GLU A 80 -1.38 16.00 -17.70
CA GLU A 80 -2.15 17.01 -16.95
C GLU A 80 -1.87 16.90 -15.45
N SER A 81 -1.65 15.68 -14.97
CA SER A 81 -1.32 15.35 -13.59
C SER A 81 -0.45 14.09 -13.48
N TYR A 82 0.37 14.03 -12.43
CA TYR A 82 1.02 12.80 -11.97
C TYR A 82 0.07 11.60 -11.86
N TYR A 83 -1.17 11.85 -11.43
CA TYR A 83 -2.19 10.82 -11.24
C TYR A 83 -2.77 10.28 -12.56
N ASP A 84 -2.52 10.92 -13.70
CA ASP A 84 -2.96 10.41 -15.01
C ASP A 84 -2.11 9.22 -15.47
N ILE A 85 -0.88 9.13 -14.95
CA ILE A 85 0.12 8.17 -15.42
C ILE A 85 0.51 7.14 -14.36
N THR A 86 0.08 7.32 -13.10
CA THR A 86 0.44 6.46 -11.97
C THR A 86 -0.79 6.02 -11.17
N GLU A 87 -0.71 4.84 -10.57
CA GLU A 87 -1.75 4.28 -9.71
C GLU A 87 -1.10 3.57 -8.51
N ASN A 88 -1.50 3.94 -7.30
CA ASN A 88 -1.10 3.23 -6.08
C ASN A 88 -2.12 2.12 -5.76
N GLN A 89 -1.64 0.99 -5.29
CA GLN A 89 -2.47 -0.15 -4.94
C GLN A 89 -2.96 -0.05 -3.50
N TYR A 90 -4.26 0.17 -3.29
CA TYR A 90 -4.83 0.28 -1.95
C TYR A 90 -5.18 -1.09 -1.34
N GLY A 91 -5.52 -1.09 -0.04
CA GLY A 91 -5.93 -2.30 0.67
C GLY A 91 -4.76 -3.03 1.36
N HIS A 92 -4.95 -4.32 1.67
CA HIS A 92 -3.87 -5.13 2.23
C HIS A 92 -2.81 -5.40 1.15
N LYS A 93 -1.55 -5.07 1.42
CA LYS A 93 -0.47 -5.24 0.43
C LYS A 93 0.86 -5.64 1.05
N LEU A 94 1.66 -6.40 0.31
CA LEU A 94 3.06 -6.71 0.60
C LEU A 94 3.96 -6.20 -0.53
N GLY A 95 5.02 -5.47 -0.18
CA GLY A 95 5.89 -4.76 -1.13
C GLY A 95 5.20 -3.54 -1.74
N GLY A 96 5.91 -2.86 -2.65
CA GLY A 96 5.42 -1.62 -3.25
C GLY A 96 5.73 -0.37 -2.44
N TYR A 97 4.79 0.57 -2.43
CA TYR A 97 4.81 1.83 -1.70
C TYR A 97 3.63 1.89 -0.72
N PRO A 98 3.73 2.61 0.42
CA PRO A 98 2.58 2.86 1.29
C PRO A 98 1.48 3.64 0.54
N SER A 99 0.22 3.35 0.85
CA SER A 99 -0.96 4.05 0.29
C SER A 99 -1.52 5.11 1.25
N PHE A 100 -0.68 6.05 1.70
CA PHE A 100 -1.09 7.05 2.68
C PHE A 100 -2.37 7.80 2.24
N CYS A 101 -3.31 7.98 3.17
CA CYS A 101 -4.47 8.86 2.99
C CYS A 101 -4.21 10.28 3.52
N GLN A 102 -3.15 10.44 4.32
CA GLN A 102 -2.60 11.72 4.76
C GLN A 102 -1.24 11.96 4.06
N PRO A 103 -0.58 13.12 4.24
CA PRO A 103 0.79 13.31 3.76
C PRO A 103 1.73 12.23 4.28
N GLY A 104 2.71 11.84 3.47
CA GLY A 104 3.61 10.73 3.79
C GLY A 104 4.45 10.97 5.04
N VAL A 105 4.84 9.86 5.69
CA VAL A 105 5.70 9.88 6.87
C VAL A 105 7.09 9.32 6.55
N TYR A 106 8.11 9.96 7.11
CA TYR A 106 9.46 9.41 7.12
C TYR A 106 9.60 8.32 8.20
N PHE A 107 9.88 7.08 7.79
CA PHE A 107 10.06 5.95 8.71
C PHE A 107 11.41 5.96 9.45
N GLY A 108 12.34 6.84 9.07
CA GLY A 108 13.69 6.87 9.61
C GLY A 108 14.74 6.27 8.67
N ASP A 109 16.01 6.54 8.97
CA ASP A 109 17.13 6.09 8.14
C ASP A 109 17.18 4.56 8.04
N ASN A 110 17.36 4.05 6.82
CA ASN A 110 17.43 2.63 6.49
C ASN A 110 16.13 1.83 6.73
N PHE A 111 15.02 2.49 7.07
CA PHE A 111 13.72 1.84 7.11
C PHE A 111 13.08 1.77 5.73
N GLU A 112 12.67 0.57 5.33
CA GLU A 112 11.97 0.33 4.08
C GLU A 112 10.56 -0.18 4.37
N PHE A 113 9.58 0.33 3.62
CA PHE A 113 8.22 -0.20 3.65
C PHE A 113 8.20 -1.68 3.28
N VAL A 114 7.47 -2.49 4.05
CA VAL A 114 7.36 -3.94 3.83
C VAL A 114 5.94 -4.32 3.45
N PHE A 115 4.94 -3.93 4.23
CA PHE A 115 3.55 -4.29 3.99
C PHE A 115 2.60 -3.33 4.71
N GLN A 116 1.32 -3.36 4.33
CA GLN A 116 0.28 -2.63 5.02
C GLN A 116 -0.97 -3.50 5.25
N ILE A 117 -1.71 -3.14 6.29
CA ILE A 117 -3.02 -3.72 6.62
C ILE A 117 -4.01 -2.57 6.61
N ALA A 118 -4.99 -2.61 5.73
CA ALA A 118 -6.01 -1.58 5.59
C ALA A 118 -7.30 -1.97 6.31
N SER A 119 -8.17 -1.00 6.53
CA SER A 119 -9.57 -1.30 6.89
C SER A 119 -10.24 -2.16 5.81
N ASP A 120 -11.12 -3.06 6.23
CA ASP A 120 -11.73 -4.08 5.40
C ASP A 120 -13.12 -4.48 5.92
N ASP A 121 -14.15 -4.04 5.19
CA ASP A 121 -15.55 -4.29 5.54
C ASP A 121 -15.92 -5.77 5.52
N LYS A 122 -15.34 -6.55 4.60
CA LYS A 122 -15.62 -7.99 4.52
C LYS A 122 -15.13 -8.67 5.79
N ALA A 123 -13.90 -8.36 6.20
CA ALA A 123 -13.30 -8.85 7.45
C ALA A 123 -13.84 -8.16 8.71
N ARG A 124 -14.68 -7.12 8.58
CA ARG A 124 -15.09 -6.25 9.70
C ARG A 124 -13.90 -5.69 10.47
N LEU A 125 -12.82 -5.41 9.75
CA LEU A 125 -11.64 -4.73 10.28
C LEU A 125 -11.81 -3.25 10.03
N ASN A 126 -12.00 -2.48 11.09
CA ASN A 126 -11.94 -1.02 11.00
C ASN A 126 -10.71 -0.54 11.78
N ILE A 127 -9.82 0.18 11.09
CA ILE A 127 -8.67 0.84 11.68
C ILE A 127 -9.05 2.31 11.87
N VAL A 128 -9.47 2.64 13.09
CA VAL A 128 -9.88 4.00 13.50
C VAL A 128 -11.01 4.57 12.63
N ASP A 129 -10.70 5.39 11.61
CA ASP A 129 -11.66 5.94 10.65
C ASP A 129 -11.24 5.54 9.23
N SER A 130 -11.55 4.29 8.87
CA SER A 130 -11.20 3.68 7.57
C SER A 130 -9.71 3.77 7.20
N GLY A 131 -8.85 3.75 8.22
CA GLY A 131 -7.42 3.93 8.10
C GLY A 131 -6.63 2.69 7.69
N THR A 132 -5.31 2.84 7.69
CA THR A 132 -4.34 1.81 7.33
C THR A 132 -3.13 1.84 8.27
N MET A 133 -2.64 0.66 8.64
CA MET A 133 -1.37 0.49 9.32
C MET A 133 -0.28 0.09 8.32
N TYR A 134 0.83 0.80 8.30
CA TYR A 134 1.99 0.54 7.45
C TYR A 134 3.14 0.04 8.29
N PHE A 135 3.81 -0.99 7.82
CA PHE A 135 4.92 -1.62 8.52
C PHE A 135 6.19 -1.44 7.71
N ALA A 136 7.22 -0.91 8.37
CA ALA A 136 8.55 -0.73 7.82
C ALA A 136 9.57 -1.51 8.64
N LYS A 137 10.63 -1.95 7.97
CA LYS A 137 11.72 -2.69 8.60
C LYS A 137 13.05 -2.04 8.28
N ASN A 138 13.92 -1.92 9.28
CA ASN A 138 15.27 -1.44 9.08
C ASN A 138 16.08 -2.50 8.33
N ALA A 139 16.65 -2.14 7.19
CA ALA A 139 17.44 -3.05 6.37
C ALA A 139 18.76 -3.47 7.04
N ILE A 140 19.27 -2.69 8.00
CA ILE A 140 20.53 -2.94 8.71
C ILE A 140 20.28 -3.64 10.05
N THR A 141 19.45 -3.05 10.92
CA THR A 141 19.24 -3.56 12.29
C THR A 141 18.19 -4.67 12.36
N GLY A 142 17.29 -4.74 11.37
CA GLY A 142 16.16 -5.65 11.35
C GLY A 142 15.00 -5.25 12.26
N GLU A 143 15.07 -4.09 12.90
CA GLU A 143 13.99 -3.53 13.73
C GLU A 143 12.75 -3.21 12.91
N TRP A 144 11.59 -3.26 13.56
CA TRP A 144 10.29 -2.96 12.96
C TRP A 144 9.69 -1.69 13.56
N ILE A 145 9.08 -0.89 12.71
CA ILE A 145 8.22 0.24 13.07
C ILE A 145 6.90 0.08 12.33
N PHE A 146 5.84 0.58 12.94
CA PHE A 146 4.59 0.81 12.24
C PHE A 146 4.12 2.26 12.40
N TYR A 147 3.37 2.72 11.41
CA TYR A 147 2.65 3.98 11.42
C TYR A 147 1.19 3.72 11.06
N CYS A 148 0.27 4.52 11.57
CA CYS A 148 -1.15 4.42 11.28
C CYS A 148 -1.66 5.80 10.84
N ASP A 149 -2.29 5.87 9.67
CA ASP A 149 -3.10 7.01 9.24
C ASP A 149 -4.56 6.62 9.04
N PHE A 150 -5.43 7.64 9.04
CA PHE A 150 -6.87 7.53 8.89
C PHE A 150 -7.45 8.87 8.38
N TYR A 151 -8.72 8.86 7.98
CA TYR A 151 -9.41 10.03 7.41
C TYR A 151 -9.81 11.08 8.46
#